data_AF-A0A660N7Q9-F1
#
_entry.id   AF-A0A660N7Q9-F1
#
_cell.length_a   1.000
_cell.length_b   1.000
_cell.length_c   1.000
_cell.angle_alpha   90.00
_cell.angle_beta   90.00
_cell.angle_gamma   90.00
#
_symmetry.space_group_name_H-M   'P 1'
#
loop_
_entity.id
_entity.type
_entity.pdbx_description
1 polymer ?
#
loop_
_entity_poly.entity_id
_entity_poly.type
_entity_poly.pdbx_seq_one_letter_code
_entity_poly.pdbx_strand_id
1 'polypeptide(L)'
;MAERINILETEYPIDRSNWIDVFSATLGPMWCIQNAFGESVAKNKEWTVEFEKKTLTLGEDCYPIQFIGNESKERKNWLWGWKNISHFDDDLLRLANETKEWGEKAHLEPLTEECFLLNEYFGGHTLSMVTCGI
;
A
#
# COMPACT_ATOMS: atom_id res chain seq x y z
N MET A 1 15.73 -11.79 -0.63
CA MET A 1 15.18 -10.44 -0.37
C MET A 1 15.60 -10.06 1.04
N ALA A 2 15.98 -8.80 1.26
CA ALA A 2 16.18 -8.31 2.62
C ALA A 2 14.84 -8.39 3.38
N GLU A 3 14.89 -8.77 4.66
CA GLU A 3 13.73 -8.80 5.53
C GLU A 3 13.22 -7.37 5.74
N ARG A 4 11.91 -7.15 5.55
CA ARG A 4 11.28 -5.88 5.88
C ARG A 4 11.17 -5.80 7.40
N ILE A 5 11.90 -4.86 8.00
CA ILE A 5 11.74 -4.56 9.42
C ILE A 5 10.60 -3.57 9.54
N ASN A 6 9.49 -3.98 10.17
CA ASN A 6 8.38 -3.09 10.46
C ASN A 6 8.10 -3.08 11.98
N ILE A 7 7.51 -1.99 12.47
CA ILE A 7 7.17 -1.84 13.90
C ILE A 7 6.04 -2.80 14.33
N LEU A 8 5.22 -3.23 13.38
CA LEU A 8 4.09 -4.14 13.60
C LEU A 8 4.55 -5.57 13.93
N GLU A 9 5.79 -5.96 13.63
CA GLU A 9 6.37 -7.26 14.01
C GLU A 9 7.22 -7.18 15.29
N THR A 10 7.19 -6.06 16.03
CA THR A 10 7.97 -5.87 17.26
C THR A 10 7.15 -6.16 18.53
N GLU A 11 7.84 -6.25 19.68
CA GLU A 11 7.18 -6.38 20.99
C GLU A 11 6.51 -5.07 21.48
N TYR A 12 6.59 -3.97 20.72
CA TYR A 12 5.95 -2.71 21.11
C TYR A 12 4.41 -2.92 21.24
N PRO A 13 3.78 -2.41 22.31
CA PRO A 13 2.36 -2.67 22.58
C PRO A 13 1.46 -1.88 21.62
N ILE A 14 1.11 -2.52 20.51
CA ILE A 14 0.19 -2.03 19.47
C ILE A 14 -0.99 -3.00 19.39
N ASP A 15 -2.22 -2.50 19.45
CA ASP A 15 -3.39 -3.29 19.09
C ASP A 15 -3.46 -3.44 17.56
N ARG A 16 -2.96 -4.57 17.06
CA ARG A 16 -2.92 -4.87 15.61
C ARG A 16 -4.29 -5.10 15.00
N SER A 17 -5.32 -5.34 15.83
CA SER A 17 -6.70 -5.44 15.39
C SER A 17 -7.39 -4.08 15.27
N ASN A 18 -6.74 -3.02 15.75
CA ASN A 18 -7.26 -1.66 15.70
C ASN A 18 -6.61 -0.85 14.57
N TRP A 19 -7.45 -0.33 13.67
CA TRP A 19 -6.99 0.47 12.53
C TRP A 19 -6.17 1.70 12.93
N ILE A 20 -6.61 2.43 13.96
CA ILE A 20 -5.96 3.68 14.38
C ILE A 20 -4.57 3.39 14.91
N ASP A 21 -4.39 2.33 15.69
CA ASP A 21 -3.10 1.92 16.22
C ASP A 21 -2.14 1.51 15.09
N VAL A 22 -2.60 0.68 14.16
CA VAL A 22 -1.81 0.22 13.00
C VAL A 22 -1.45 1.39 12.08
N PHE A 23 -2.42 2.25 11.74
CA PHE A 23 -2.18 3.44 10.93
C PHE A 23 -1.20 4.40 11.61
N SER A 24 -1.36 4.66 12.91
CA SER A 24 -0.47 5.55 13.66
C SER A 24 0.97 5.04 13.68
N ALA A 25 1.14 3.72 13.82
CA ALA A 25 2.46 3.09 13.84
C ALA A 25 3.18 3.15 12.47
N THR A 26 2.43 3.11 11.37
CA THR A 26 2.98 3.14 10.00
C THR A 26 3.14 4.56 9.43
N LEU A 27 2.34 5.53 9.90
CA LEU A 27 2.26 6.87 9.33
C LEU A 27 3.61 7.59 9.27
N GLY A 28 4.32 7.69 10.41
CA GLY A 28 5.59 8.39 10.52
C GLY A 28 6.64 7.93 9.49
N PRO A 29 7.06 6.65 9.51
CA PRO A 29 8.07 6.16 8.58
C PRO A 29 7.63 6.26 7.12
N MET A 30 6.37 5.95 6.80
CA MET A 30 5.89 6.01 5.41
C MET A 30 5.79 7.44 4.89
N TRP A 31 5.46 8.40 5.75
CA TRP A 31 5.44 9.82 5.39
C TRP A 31 6.84 10.33 5.08
N CYS A 32 7.83 9.94 5.88
CA CYS A 32 9.23 10.25 5.62
C CYS A 32 9.71 9.67 4.28
N ILE A 33 9.35 8.41 3.97
CA ILE A 33 9.72 7.77 2.70
C ILE A 33 9.04 8.45 1.52
N GLN A 34 7.73 8.73 1.60
CA GLN A 34 6.98 9.38 0.53
C GLN A 34 7.56 10.77 0.21
N ASN A 35 7.86 11.58 1.24
CA ASN A 35 8.45 12.90 1.03
C ASN A 35 9.88 12.81 0.50
N ALA A 36 10.71 11.93 1.05
CA ALA A 36 12.07 11.73 0.56
C ALA A 36 12.09 11.27 -0.90
N PHE A 37 11.17 10.39 -1.29
CA PHE A 37 10.97 9.99 -2.68
C PHE A 37 10.59 11.19 -3.55
N GLY A 38 9.62 12.00 -3.11
CA GLY A 38 9.21 13.22 -3.81
C GLY A 38 10.36 14.22 -3.99
N GLU A 39 11.10 14.51 -2.94
CA GLU A 39 12.14 15.54 -2.92
C GLU A 39 13.45 15.10 -3.59
N SER A 40 13.79 13.81 -3.50
CA SER A 40 15.10 13.30 -3.93
C SER A 40 15.04 12.53 -5.23
N VAL A 41 14.00 11.72 -5.45
CA VAL A 41 13.92 10.77 -6.57
C VAL A 41 13.02 11.30 -7.69
N ALA A 42 11.76 11.61 -7.36
CA ALA A 42 10.76 12.02 -8.34
C ALA A 42 10.96 13.48 -8.79
N LYS A 43 11.09 14.41 -7.84
CA LYS A 43 11.21 15.85 -8.09
C LYS A 43 10.13 16.32 -9.08
N ASN A 44 10.55 16.90 -10.20
CA ASN A 44 9.68 17.34 -11.30
C ASN A 44 9.87 16.45 -12.55
N LYS A 45 10.33 15.21 -12.39
CA LYS A 45 10.48 14.28 -13.51
C LYS A 45 9.09 13.83 -13.95
N GLU A 46 8.88 13.83 -15.26
CA GLU A 46 7.73 13.15 -15.87
C GLU A 46 7.76 11.66 -15.51
N TRP A 47 6.58 11.08 -15.32
CA TRP A 47 6.45 9.70 -14.90
C TRP A 47 5.40 8.94 -15.67
N THR A 48 5.67 7.65 -15.89
CA THR A 48 4.75 6.71 -16.53
C THR A 48 4.79 5.38 -15.81
N VAL A 49 3.63 4.77 -15.61
CA VAL A 49 3.50 3.42 -15.07
C VAL A 49 3.15 2.46 -16.20
N GLU A 50 3.93 1.38 -16.31
CA GLU A 50 3.69 0.28 -17.25
C GLU A 50 3.43 -1.00 -16.45
N PHE A 51 2.16 -1.38 -16.30
CA PHE A 51 1.76 -2.53 -15.47
C PHE A 51 2.28 -3.87 -16.01
N GLU A 52 2.30 -4.06 -17.34
CA GLU A 52 2.83 -5.29 -17.97
C GLU A 52 4.32 -5.48 -17.66
N LYS A 53 5.09 -4.40 -17.68
CA LYS A 53 6.52 -4.42 -17.33
C LYS A 53 6.76 -4.32 -15.82
N LYS A 54 5.72 -3.97 -15.05
CA LYS A 54 5.75 -3.79 -13.59
C LYS A 54 6.76 -2.71 -13.20
N THR A 55 6.75 -1.61 -13.95
CA THR A 55 7.73 -0.53 -13.80
C THR A 55 7.10 0.85 -13.73
N LEU A 56 7.73 1.71 -12.93
CA LEU A 56 7.58 3.15 -12.91
C LEU A 56 8.81 3.75 -13.58
N THR A 57 8.60 4.42 -14.72
CA THR A 57 9.62 5.23 -15.38
C THR A 57 9.53 6.64 -14.84
N LEU A 58 10.67 7.21 -14.42
CA LEU A 58 10.83 8.56 -13.88
C LEU A 58 11.98 9.25 -14.59
N GLY A 59 11.69 10.09 -15.59
CA GLY A 59 12.71 10.60 -16.50
C GLY A 59 13.44 9.47 -17.22
N GLU A 60 14.73 9.31 -16.95
CA GLU A 60 15.56 8.22 -17.50
C GLU A 60 15.68 7.00 -16.58
N ASP A 61 15.20 7.13 -15.33
CA ASP A 61 15.27 6.06 -14.34
C ASP A 61 14.05 5.14 -14.42
N CYS A 62 14.23 3.86 -14.07
CA CYS A 62 13.17 2.87 -14.06
C CYS A 62 13.19 2.06 -12.76
N TYR A 63 12.04 1.95 -12.10
CA TYR A 63 11.89 1.30 -10.80
C TYR A 63 10.80 0.22 -10.86
N PRO A 64 10.97 -0.91 -10.17
CA PRO A 64 9.90 -1.90 -10.05
C PRO A 64 8.74 -1.35 -9.20
N ILE A 65 7.51 -1.81 -9.49
CA ILE A 65 6.32 -1.42 -8.72
C ILE A 65 5.55 -2.63 -8.19
N GLN A 66 4.62 -2.34 -7.30
CA GLN A 66 3.57 -3.24 -6.85
C GLN A 66 2.22 -2.53 -7.02
N PHE A 67 1.18 -3.27 -7.39
CA PHE A 67 -0.18 -2.75 -7.47
C PHE A 67 -0.96 -3.15 -6.21
N ILE A 68 -1.32 -2.16 -5.39
CA ILE A 68 -1.97 -2.38 -4.10
C ILE A 68 -3.49 -2.42 -4.24
N GLY A 69 -4.06 -1.54 -5.05
CA GLY A 69 -5.49 -1.43 -5.28
C GLY A 69 -5.85 -0.12 -5.98
N ASN A 70 -7.14 0.12 -6.17
CA ASN A 70 -7.65 1.32 -6.83
C ASN A 70 -8.73 2.02 -6.01
N GLU A 71 -8.61 3.34 -5.95
CA GLU A 71 -9.66 4.23 -5.47
C GLU A 71 -10.52 4.69 -6.65
N SER A 72 -11.84 4.51 -6.55
CA SER A 72 -12.80 5.10 -7.50
C SER A 72 -13.32 6.43 -6.96
N LYS A 73 -13.04 7.54 -7.66
CA LYS A 73 -13.61 8.86 -7.32
C LYS A 73 -15.14 8.90 -7.50
N GLU A 74 -15.65 8.22 -8.51
CA GLU A 74 -17.09 8.18 -8.82
C GLU A 74 -17.86 7.37 -7.77
N ARG A 75 -17.37 6.16 -7.48
CA ARG A 75 -18.05 5.23 -6.54
C ARG A 75 -17.67 5.48 -5.08
N LYS A 76 -16.65 6.30 -4.83
CA LYS A 76 -16.06 6.54 -3.50
C LYS A 76 -15.75 5.24 -2.77
N ASN A 77 -15.17 4.28 -3.49
CA ASN A 77 -14.81 2.98 -2.93
C ASN A 77 -13.33 2.69 -3.17
N TRP A 78 -12.79 1.83 -2.31
CA TRP A 78 -11.54 1.14 -2.52
C TRP A 78 -11.84 -0.25 -3.08
N LEU A 79 -11.00 -0.72 -4.00
CA LEU A 79 -10.95 -2.10 -4.43
C LEU A 79 -9.50 -2.59 -4.31
N TRP A 80 -9.29 -3.65 -3.55
CA TRP A 80 -7.95 -4.21 -3.40
C TRP A 80 -7.44 -4.90 -4.66
N GLY A 81 -6.15 -4.77 -4.92
CA GLY A 81 -5.48 -5.38 -6.06
C GLY A 81 -5.52 -6.91 -6.04
N TRP A 82 -5.50 -7.52 -4.85
CA TRP A 82 -5.62 -8.98 -4.69
C TRP A 82 -6.98 -9.53 -5.13
N LYS A 83 -8.02 -8.70 -5.30
CA LYS A 83 -9.28 -9.12 -5.95
C LYS A 83 -9.07 -9.44 -7.44
N ASN A 84 -8.05 -8.83 -8.03
CA ASN A 84 -7.51 -9.10 -9.35
C ASN A 84 -8.53 -9.14 -10.50
N ILE A 85 -9.46 -8.19 -10.54
CA ILE A 85 -10.45 -8.08 -11.64
C ILE A 85 -9.76 -7.85 -13.00
N SER A 86 -8.59 -7.23 -12.99
CA SER A 86 -7.80 -6.92 -14.19
C SER A 86 -6.87 -8.05 -14.65
N HIS A 87 -6.86 -9.20 -13.96
CA HIS A 87 -6.01 -10.36 -14.29
C HIS A 87 -4.51 -10.02 -14.39
N PHE A 88 -4.02 -9.17 -13.49
CA PHE A 88 -2.60 -8.91 -13.32
C PHE A 88 -1.85 -10.16 -12.85
N ASP A 89 -0.56 -10.22 -13.20
CA ASP A 89 0.35 -11.26 -12.70
C ASP A 89 0.50 -11.19 -11.17
N ASP A 90 0.61 -12.34 -10.52
CA ASP A 90 0.65 -12.45 -9.06
C ASP A 90 1.86 -11.73 -8.43
N ASP A 91 2.97 -11.61 -9.15
CA ASP A 91 4.17 -10.91 -8.69
C ASP A 91 4.00 -9.38 -8.63
N LEU A 92 3.12 -8.81 -9.46
CA LEU A 92 2.71 -7.40 -9.36
C LEU A 92 1.81 -7.16 -8.14
N LEU A 93 1.06 -8.19 -7.73
CA LEU A 93 0.10 -8.15 -6.63
C LEU A 93 0.66 -8.63 -5.29
N ARG A 94 1.94 -9.01 -5.23
CA ARG A 94 2.54 -9.62 -4.03
C ARG A 94 2.31 -8.77 -2.78
N LEU A 95 2.55 -7.46 -2.82
CA LEU A 95 2.32 -6.59 -1.66
C LEU A 95 0.85 -6.54 -1.22
N ALA A 96 -0.10 -6.54 -2.17
CA ALA A 96 -1.53 -6.59 -1.85
C ALA A 96 -1.90 -7.93 -1.18
N ASN A 97 -1.38 -9.04 -1.69
CA ASN A 97 -1.59 -10.37 -1.12
C ASN A 97 -0.99 -10.50 0.29
N GLU A 98 0.25 -10.04 0.49
CA GLU A 98 0.91 -10.00 1.81
C GLU A 98 0.10 -9.15 2.80
N THR A 99 -0.46 -8.02 2.34
CA THR A 99 -1.31 -7.14 3.17
C THR A 99 -2.59 -7.83 3.61
N LYS A 100 -3.23 -8.59 2.71
CA LYS A 100 -4.40 -9.41 3.03
C LYS A 100 -4.07 -10.46 4.07
N GLU A 101 -2.98 -11.22 3.87
CA GLU A 101 -2.53 -12.25 4.82
C GLU A 101 -2.21 -11.67 6.20
N TRP A 102 -1.57 -10.49 6.24
CA TRP A 102 -1.29 -9.79 7.49
C TRP A 102 -2.59 -9.34 8.17
N GLY A 103 -3.51 -8.74 7.41
CA GLY A 103 -4.83 -8.32 7.89
C GLY A 103 -5.67 -9.47 8.45
N GLU A 104 -5.63 -10.64 7.82
CA GLU A 104 -6.31 -11.85 8.29
C GLU A 104 -5.75 -12.32 9.64
N LYS A 105 -4.42 -12.33 9.80
CA LYS A 105 -3.75 -12.69 11.07
C LYS A 105 -4.05 -11.69 12.18
N ALA A 106 -4.13 -10.41 11.84
CA ALA A 106 -4.40 -9.32 12.78
C ALA A 106 -5.89 -9.12 13.09
N HIS A 107 -6.79 -9.81 12.36
CA HIS A 107 -8.23 -9.57 12.38
C HIS A 107 -8.61 -8.11 12.04
N LEU A 108 -7.88 -7.50 11.11
CA LEU A 108 -8.08 -6.11 10.70
C LEU A 108 -8.91 -6.03 9.41
N GLU A 109 -10.22 -5.91 9.58
CA GLU A 109 -11.22 -5.95 8.50
C GLU A 109 -10.89 -5.06 7.28
N PRO A 110 -10.44 -3.79 7.42
CA PRO A 110 -10.11 -2.92 6.28
C PRO A 110 -9.09 -3.49 5.29
N LEU A 111 -8.23 -4.42 5.72
CA LEU A 111 -7.22 -5.06 4.88
C LEU A 111 -7.71 -6.36 4.22
N THR A 112 -8.89 -6.84 4.61
CA THR A 112 -9.44 -8.15 4.22
C THR A 112 -10.75 -8.05 3.44
N GLU A 113 -11.49 -6.94 3.57
CA GLU A 113 -12.70 -6.70 2.79
C GLU A 113 -12.33 -6.28 1.36
N GLU A 114 -12.80 -7.03 0.35
CA GLU A 114 -12.36 -6.87 -1.05
C GLU A 114 -12.60 -5.45 -1.58
N CYS A 115 -13.75 -4.88 -1.24
CA CYS A 115 -14.20 -3.60 -1.70
C CYS A 115 -15.14 -2.96 -0.68
N PHE A 116 -14.86 -1.73 -0.28
CA PHE A 116 -15.67 -1.00 0.69
C PHE A 116 -15.71 0.50 0.38
N LEU A 117 -16.70 1.18 0.94
CA LEU A 117 -16.87 2.63 0.78
C LEU A 117 -15.81 3.37 1.60
N LEU A 118 -15.20 4.37 0.97
CA LEU A 118 -14.26 5.27 1.62
C LEU A 118 -14.96 6.19 2.60
N ASN A 119 -14.26 6.55 3.67
CA ASN A 119 -14.69 7.53 4.66
C ASN A 119 -13.49 8.37 5.14
N GLU A 120 -13.65 9.12 6.22
CA GLU A 120 -12.59 9.99 6.75
C GLU A 120 -11.38 9.23 7.32
N TYR A 121 -11.53 7.96 7.69
CA TYR A 121 -10.46 7.11 8.23
C TYR A 121 -9.86 6.19 7.16
N PHE A 122 -10.69 5.71 6.24
CA PHE A 122 -10.30 4.79 5.18
C PHE A 122 -10.34 5.53 3.83
N GLY A 123 -9.17 5.91 3.34
CA GLY A 123 -8.92 6.50 2.02
C GLY A 123 -7.82 5.72 1.30
N GLY A 124 -7.71 5.86 -0.03
CA GLY A 124 -6.65 5.18 -0.79
C GLY A 124 -5.25 5.52 -0.29
N HIS A 125 -5.03 6.76 0.17
CA HIS A 125 -3.77 7.18 0.78
C HIS A 125 -3.50 6.48 2.12
N THR A 126 -4.46 6.45 3.06
CA THR A 126 -4.25 5.80 4.37
C THR A 126 -4.05 4.30 4.25
N LEU A 127 -4.80 3.66 3.34
CA LEU A 127 -4.65 2.23 3.02
C LEU A 127 -3.27 1.94 2.42
N SER A 128 -2.80 2.78 1.48
CA SER A 128 -1.48 2.63 0.89
C SER A 128 -0.36 2.81 1.91
N MET A 129 -0.51 3.75 2.85
CA MET A 129 0.45 3.98 3.92
C MET A 129 0.57 2.77 4.85
N VAL A 130 -0.55 2.19 5.29
CA VAL A 130 -0.51 0.95 6.09
C VAL A 130 0.13 -0.18 5.30
N THR A 131 -0.28 -0.38 4.05
CA THR A 131 0.23 -1.45 3.18
C THR A 131 1.76 -1.37 3.01
N CYS A 132 2.31 -0.20 2.72
CA CYS A 132 3.76 -0.02 2.57
C CYS A 132 4.52 -0.14 3.90
N GLY A 133 3.82 0.03 5.02
CA GLY A 133 4.36 -0.13 6.37
C GLY A 133 4.37 -1.57 6.90
N ILE A 134 3.81 -2.53 6.15
CA ILE A 134 3.83 -3.97 6.43
C ILE A 134 5.02 -4.62 5.69
#